data_AF-A0A3D0CYP9-F1
#
_entry.id   AF-A0A3D0CYP9-F1
#
_cell.length_a   1.000
_cell.length_b   1.000
_cell.length_c   1.000
_cell.angle_alpha   90.00
_cell.angle_beta   90.00
_cell.angle_gamma   90.00
#
_symmetry.space_group_name_H-M   'P 1'
#
loop_
_entity.id
_entity.type
_entity.pdbx_description
1 polymer ?
#
loop_
_entity_poly.entity_id
_entity_poly.type
_entity_poly.pdbx_seq_one_letter_code
_entity_poly.pdbx_strand_id
1 'polypeptide(L)'
;MQDIINAVERNVDERIAMSTRVAEDLQQGREEGRTPPTWRQMHLDTRPEVETILFRLYRETPAWRKLEQVGEMNTAVRTLALSGLRRQYPDASEQEIKRRLADLLLGPELAARVYGSLSEKEPV
;
A
#
# COMPACT_ATOMS: atom_id res chain seq x y z
N MET A 1 4.98 -2.33 -25.11
CA MET A 1 3.77 -1.76 -24.45
C MET A 1 2.92 -2.85 -23.82
N GLN A 2 2.55 -3.91 -24.58
CA GLN A 2 1.78 -5.05 -24.06
C GLN A 2 2.41 -5.68 -22.81
N ASP A 3 3.73 -5.86 -22.80
CA ASP A 3 4.37 -6.48 -21.65
C ASP A 3 4.14 -5.68 -20.36
N ILE A 4 4.13 -4.33 -20.41
CA ILE A 4 4.01 -3.47 -19.20
C ILE A 4 2.63 -3.66 -18.60
N ILE A 5 1.60 -3.69 -19.45
CA ILE A 5 0.21 -3.99 -19.06
C ILE A 5 0.17 -5.34 -18.34
N ASN A 6 0.78 -6.38 -18.91
CA ASN A 6 0.81 -7.70 -18.29
C ASN A 6 1.53 -7.73 -16.92
N ALA A 7 2.52 -6.86 -16.65
CA ALA A 7 3.10 -6.77 -15.29
C ALA A 7 2.26 -5.93 -14.33
N VAL A 8 1.58 -4.90 -14.82
CA VAL A 8 0.59 -4.17 -14.00
C VAL A 8 -0.50 -5.12 -13.56
N GLU A 9 -1.04 -5.91 -14.50
CA GLU A 9 -2.04 -6.94 -14.23
C GLU A 9 -1.50 -7.98 -13.24
N ARG A 10 -0.32 -8.55 -13.47
CA ARG A 10 0.29 -9.48 -12.50
C ARG A 10 0.51 -8.87 -11.12
N ASN A 11 0.94 -7.61 -11.02
CA ASN A 11 1.14 -6.95 -9.73
C ASN A 11 -0.19 -6.71 -9.00
N VAL A 12 -1.22 -6.31 -9.74
CA VAL A 12 -2.58 -6.18 -9.22
C VAL A 12 -3.09 -7.55 -8.76
N ASP A 13 -2.90 -8.59 -9.57
CA ASP A 13 -3.28 -9.96 -9.26
C ASP A 13 -2.52 -10.51 -8.05
N GLU A 14 -1.24 -10.19 -7.88
CA GLU A 14 -0.46 -10.57 -6.69
C GLU A 14 -0.96 -9.86 -5.43
N ARG A 15 -1.35 -8.58 -5.53
CA ARG A 15 -1.92 -7.83 -4.41
C ARG A 15 -3.34 -8.32 -4.08
N ILE A 16 -4.12 -8.66 -5.09
CA ILE A 16 -5.42 -9.31 -4.93
C ILE A 16 -5.20 -10.68 -4.30
N ALA A 17 -4.27 -11.50 -4.79
CA ALA A 17 -3.93 -12.80 -4.26
C ALA A 17 -3.38 -12.72 -2.82
N MET A 18 -2.66 -11.66 -2.45
CA MET A 18 -2.28 -11.43 -1.05
C MET A 18 -3.50 -11.13 -0.19
N SER A 19 -4.45 -10.34 -0.70
CA SER A 19 -5.75 -10.14 -0.05
C SER A 19 -6.57 -11.46 0.02
N THR A 20 -6.46 -12.31 -1.00
CA THR A 20 -7.11 -13.64 -1.04
C THR A 20 -6.44 -14.60 -0.06
N ARG A 21 -5.11 -14.61 0.06
CA ARG A 21 -4.36 -15.40 1.05
C ARG A 21 -4.71 -15.00 2.48
N VAL A 22 -4.91 -13.70 2.73
CA VAL A 22 -5.45 -13.24 4.02
C VAL A 22 -6.87 -13.78 4.22
N ALA A 23 -7.72 -13.79 3.19
CA ALA A 23 -9.05 -14.39 3.28
C ALA A 23 -9.02 -15.91 3.45
N GLU A 24 -8.07 -16.62 2.83
CA GLU A 24 -7.84 -18.06 2.95
C GLU A 24 -7.30 -18.42 4.33
N ASP A 25 -6.34 -17.66 4.88
CA ASP A 25 -5.85 -17.83 6.26
C ASP A 25 -6.96 -17.56 7.29
N LEU A 26 -7.85 -16.61 7.00
CA LEU A 26 -9.06 -16.39 7.79
C LEU A 26 -10.08 -17.54 7.65
N GLN A 27 -10.16 -18.21 6.50
CA GLN A 27 -11.01 -19.39 6.28
C GLN A 27 -10.43 -20.63 6.96
N GLN A 28 -9.14 -20.91 6.76
CA GLN A 28 -8.43 -22.01 7.41
C GLN A 28 -8.42 -21.82 8.93
N GLY A 29 -8.25 -20.59 9.41
CA GLY A 29 -8.44 -20.26 10.82
C GLY A 29 -9.84 -20.62 11.33
N ARG A 30 -10.91 -20.34 10.57
CA ARG A 30 -12.28 -20.73 10.94
C ARG A 30 -12.48 -22.25 10.94
N GLU A 31 -11.87 -22.98 10.02
CA GLU A 31 -11.87 -24.45 9.98
C GLU A 31 -11.13 -25.07 11.17
N GLU A 32 -10.05 -24.43 11.61
CA GLU A 32 -9.29 -24.75 12.83
C GLU A 32 -9.99 -24.27 14.12
N GLY A 33 -11.21 -23.72 14.03
CA GLY A 33 -11.97 -23.19 15.17
C GLY A 33 -11.47 -21.85 15.72
N ARG A 34 -10.52 -21.20 15.04
CA ARG A 34 -9.99 -19.87 15.36
C ARG A 34 -10.95 -18.81 14.82
N THR A 35 -11.61 -18.08 15.70
CA THR A 35 -12.44 -16.93 15.30
C THR A 35 -11.56 -15.74 14.96
N PRO A 36 -11.72 -15.10 13.78
CA PRO A 36 -11.06 -13.84 13.47
C PRO A 36 -11.35 -12.78 14.54
N PRO A 37 -10.40 -11.85 14.80
CA PRO A 37 -10.68 -10.76 15.71
C PRO A 37 -11.88 -9.95 15.17
N THR A 38 -12.86 -9.74 16.03
CA THR A 38 -13.95 -8.80 15.78
C THR A 38 -13.38 -7.39 15.57
N TRP A 39 -14.13 -6.53 14.90
CA TRP A 39 -13.77 -5.12 14.79
C TRP A 39 -13.45 -4.50 16.17
N ARG A 40 -14.24 -4.83 17.19
CA ARG A 40 -14.00 -4.38 18.57
C ARG A 40 -12.63 -4.80 19.11
N GLN A 41 -12.16 -6.01 18.79
CA GLN A 41 -10.84 -6.51 19.19
C GLN A 41 -9.69 -5.83 18.45
N MET A 42 -9.91 -5.33 17.23
CA MET A 42 -8.89 -4.58 16.48
C MET A 42 -8.79 -3.12 16.95
N HIS A 43 -9.84 -2.57 17.59
CA HIS A 43 -9.94 -1.16 18.00
C HIS A 43 -10.07 -1.00 19.51
N LEU A 44 -9.21 -1.69 20.29
CA LEU A 44 -9.26 -1.64 21.76
C LEU A 44 -8.94 -0.26 22.36
N ASP A 45 -8.15 0.54 21.65
CA ASP A 45 -7.77 1.91 22.01
C ASP A 45 -8.90 2.94 21.79
N THR A 46 -9.96 2.55 21.08
CA THR A 46 -11.11 3.39 20.77
C THR A 46 -12.30 2.98 21.65
N ARG A 47 -12.87 3.94 22.38
CA ARG A 47 -14.08 3.70 23.19
C ARG A 47 -15.30 3.44 22.29
N PRO A 48 -16.23 2.54 22.67
CA PRO A 48 -17.40 2.22 21.85
C PRO A 48 -18.27 3.44 21.47
N GLU A 49 -18.36 4.42 22.37
CA GLU A 49 -19.12 5.65 22.10
C GLU A 49 -18.47 6.48 20.98
N VAL A 50 -17.14 6.52 20.92
CA VAL A 50 -16.37 7.23 19.89
C VAL A 50 -16.43 6.50 18.55
N GLU A 51 -16.38 5.17 18.58
CA GLU A 51 -16.53 4.32 17.40
C GLU A 51 -17.91 4.52 16.73
N THR A 52 -18.96 4.66 17.53
CA THR A 52 -20.31 4.96 17.01
C THR A 52 -20.36 6.29 16.25
N ILE A 53 -19.67 7.32 16.77
CA ILE A 53 -19.55 8.61 16.10
C ILE A 53 -18.76 8.46 14.79
N LEU A 54 -17.65 7.71 14.81
CA LEU A 54 -16.85 7.43 13.62
C LEU A 54 -17.69 6.79 12.50
N PHE A 55 -18.48 5.75 12.82
CA PHE A 55 -19.33 5.10 11.82
C PHE A 55 -20.40 6.02 11.27
N ARG A 56 -21.03 6.85 12.11
CA ARG A 56 -22.01 7.83 11.66
C ARG A 56 -21.38 8.80 10.65
N LEU A 57 -20.25 9.41 11.01
CA LEU A 57 -19.52 10.34 10.15
C LEU A 57 -19.09 9.68 8.84
N TYR A 58 -18.61 8.43 8.90
CA TYR A 58 -18.20 7.72 7.70
C TYR A 58 -19.37 7.41 6.77
N ARG A 59 -20.55 7.08 7.30
CA ARG A 59 -21.76 6.85 6.51
C ARG A 59 -22.32 8.13 5.91
N GLU A 60 -22.25 9.24 6.63
CA GLU A 60 -22.72 10.56 6.19
C GLU A 60 -21.77 11.20 5.16
N THR A 61 -20.49 10.81 5.14
CA THR A 61 -19.51 11.37 4.20
C THR A 61 -19.81 10.94 2.76
N PRO A 62 -20.01 11.89 1.81
CA PRO A 62 -20.21 11.58 0.40
C PRO A 62 -19.03 10.81 -0.21
N ALA A 63 -19.32 9.95 -1.20
CA ALA A 63 -18.30 9.11 -1.83
C ALA A 63 -17.14 9.92 -2.44
N TRP A 64 -17.42 11.05 -3.08
CA TRP A 64 -16.39 11.91 -3.67
C TRP A 64 -15.41 12.45 -2.62
N ARG A 65 -15.90 12.81 -1.42
CA ARG A 65 -15.05 13.32 -0.34
C ARG A 65 -14.17 12.23 0.26
N LYS A 66 -14.66 10.98 0.31
CA LYS A 66 -13.83 9.83 0.67
C LYS A 66 -12.69 9.61 -0.33
N LEU A 67 -12.98 9.71 -1.62
CA LEU A 67 -11.97 9.57 -2.68
C LEU A 67 -10.94 10.69 -2.60
N GLU A 68 -11.36 11.92 -2.33
CA GLU A 68 -10.48 13.05 -2.10
C GLU A 68 -9.55 12.81 -0.91
N GLN A 69 -10.09 12.37 0.24
CA GLN A 69 -9.29 12.01 1.43
C GLN A 69 -8.29 10.88 1.15
N VAL A 70 -8.68 9.88 0.35
CA VAL A 70 -7.76 8.82 -0.10
C VAL A 70 -6.64 9.41 -0.97
N GLY A 71 -6.93 10.38 -1.83
CA GLY A 71 -5.93 11.09 -2.63
C GLY A 71 -4.94 11.89 -1.78
N GLU A 72 -5.46 12.63 -0.80
CA GLU A 72 -4.65 13.37 0.19
C GLU A 72 -3.73 12.41 0.96
N MET A 73 -4.26 11.28 1.45
CA MET A 73 -3.49 10.25 2.14
C MET A 73 -2.39 9.64 1.27
N ASN A 74 -2.68 9.32 0.01
CA ASN A 74 -1.67 8.81 -0.94
C ASN A 74 -0.52 9.80 -1.14
N THR A 75 -0.84 11.09 -1.21
CA THR A 75 0.17 12.15 -1.33
C THR A 75 1.04 12.23 -0.08
N ALA A 76 0.43 12.20 1.11
CA ALA A 76 1.15 12.22 2.38
C ALA A 76 2.09 11.02 2.55
N VAL A 77 1.60 9.80 2.26
CA VAL A 77 2.42 8.58 2.34
C VAL A 77 3.61 8.62 1.38
N ARG A 78 3.43 9.13 0.15
CA ARG A 78 4.54 9.30 -0.81
C ARG A 78 5.59 10.28 -0.29
N THR A 79 5.18 11.39 0.32
CA THR A 79 6.08 12.36 0.93
C THR A 79 6.89 11.73 2.07
N LEU A 80 6.23 10.97 2.94
CA LEU A 80 6.90 10.25 4.03
C LEU A 80 7.88 9.20 3.51
N ALA A 81 7.49 8.42 2.49
CA ALA A 81 8.36 7.43 1.86
C ALA A 81 9.61 8.08 1.25
N LEU A 82 9.45 9.19 0.52
CA LEU A 82 10.57 9.96 -0.04
C LEU A 82 11.51 10.49 1.05
N SER A 83 10.97 11.02 2.15
CA SER A 83 11.77 11.48 3.28
C SER A 83 12.55 10.33 3.93
N GLY A 84 11.90 9.18 4.12
CA GLY A 84 12.56 7.97 4.63
C GLY A 84 13.67 7.48 3.72
N LEU A 85 13.45 7.46 2.40
CA LEU A 85 14.45 7.06 1.42
C LEU A 85 15.66 7.99 1.41
N ARG A 86 15.45 9.32 1.41
CA ARG A 86 16.57 10.29 1.48
C ARG A 86 17.37 10.16 2.77
N ARG A 87 16.70 9.85 3.88
CA ARG A 87 17.37 9.59 5.16
C ARG A 87 18.19 8.28 5.14
N GLN A 88 17.68 7.24 4.49
CA GLN A 88 18.34 5.94 4.40
C GLN A 88 19.51 5.94 3.40
N TYR A 89 19.40 6.71 2.32
CA TYR A 89 20.39 6.81 1.26
C TYR A 89 20.81 8.28 1.04
N PRO A 90 21.62 8.86 1.95
CA PRO A 90 21.97 10.27 1.91
C PRO A 90 22.77 10.67 0.66
N ASP A 91 23.55 9.74 0.09
CA ASP A 91 24.40 9.98 -1.08
C ASP A 91 23.72 9.58 -2.41
N ALA A 92 22.47 9.12 -2.36
CA ALA A 92 21.73 8.74 -3.56
C ALA A 92 21.33 9.97 -4.37
N SER A 93 21.45 9.86 -5.70
CA SER A 93 20.91 10.87 -6.61
C SER A 93 19.38 10.92 -6.54
N GLU A 94 18.77 12.02 -6.97
CA GLU A 94 17.30 12.10 -7.04
C GLU A 94 16.68 11.07 -7.99
N GLN A 95 17.43 10.59 -9.00
CA GLN A 95 16.99 9.53 -9.90
C GLN A 95 16.97 8.18 -9.17
N GLU A 96 18.02 7.88 -8.40
CA GLU A 96 18.12 6.69 -7.54
C GLU A 96 16.97 6.67 -6.51
N ILE A 97 16.67 7.81 -5.87
CA ILE A 97 15.55 7.95 -4.92
C ILE A 97 14.20 7.68 -5.60
N LYS A 98 13.95 8.27 -6.78
CA LYS A 98 12.72 8.02 -7.56
C LYS A 98 12.60 6.54 -7.95
N ARG A 99 13.70 5.92 -8.35
CA ARG A 99 13.72 4.51 -8.71
C ARG A 99 13.41 3.63 -7.50
N ARG A 100 13.99 3.89 -6.33
CA ARG A 100 13.69 3.16 -5.09
C ARG A 100 12.25 3.36 -4.62
N LEU A 101 11.70 4.56 -4.80
CA LEU A 101 10.26 4.79 -4.56
C LEU A 101 9.39 3.93 -5.48
N ALA A 102 9.79 3.76 -6.74
CA ALA A 102 9.07 2.90 -7.67
C ALA A 102 9.05 1.44 -7.20
N ASP A 103 10.15 0.91 -6.64
CA ASP A 103 10.13 -0.44 -6.05
C ASP A 103 9.11 -0.57 -4.91
N LEU A 104 9.02 0.44 -4.03
CA LEU A 104 8.06 0.42 -2.92
C LEU A 104 6.60 0.47 -3.40
N LEU A 105 6.32 1.19 -4.47
CA LEU A 105 4.95 1.43 -4.94
C LEU A 105 4.45 0.36 -5.92
N LEU A 106 5.32 -0.13 -6.78
CA LEU A 106 4.99 -1.02 -7.90
C LEU A 106 5.54 -2.44 -7.69
N GLY A 107 6.38 -2.64 -6.69
CA GLY A 107 7.21 -3.84 -6.59
C GLY A 107 8.40 -3.80 -7.56
N PRO A 108 9.46 -4.56 -7.27
CA PRO A 108 10.73 -4.45 -7.98
C PRO A 108 10.66 -4.86 -9.45
N GLU A 109 9.84 -5.86 -9.79
CA GLU A 109 9.69 -6.32 -11.18
C GLU A 109 9.09 -5.23 -12.06
N LEU A 110 7.91 -4.71 -11.70
CA LEU A 110 7.24 -3.69 -12.50
C LEU A 110 8.02 -2.37 -12.51
N ALA A 111 8.62 -2.00 -11.38
CA ALA A 111 9.46 -0.82 -11.29
C ALA A 111 10.67 -0.90 -12.23
N ALA A 112 11.34 -2.06 -12.33
CA ALA A 112 12.48 -2.24 -13.24
C ALA A 112 12.09 -2.06 -14.71
N ARG A 113 10.86 -2.45 -15.06
CA ARG A 113 10.37 -2.41 -16.44
C ARG A 113 9.93 -1.03 -16.88
N VAL A 114 9.50 -0.19 -15.95
CA VAL A 114 9.04 1.19 -16.22
C VAL A 114 10.17 2.21 -16.00
N TYR A 115 11.00 2.00 -15.00
CA TYR A 115 12.02 2.96 -14.55
C TYR A 115 13.47 2.48 -14.77
N GLY A 116 13.70 1.31 -15.36
CA GLY A 116 15.04 0.73 -15.58
C GLY A 116 15.58 -0.01 -14.36
N SER A 117 16.77 -0.61 -14.45
CA SER A 117 17.36 -1.29 -13.28
C SER A 117 17.98 -0.29 -12.29
N LEU A 118 18.01 -0.61 -10.99
CA LEU A 118 18.73 0.20 -9.99
C LEU A 118 20.26 0.19 -10.18
N SER A 119 20.80 -0.67 -11.06
CA SER A 119 22.24 -0.94 -11.16
C SER A 119 22.96 -0.15 -12.26
N GLU A 120 22.29 0.74 -12.98
CA GLU A 120 22.98 1.62 -13.92
C GLU A 120 23.63 2.77 -13.16
N LYS A 121 24.75 2.46 -12.49
CA LYS A 121 25.78 3.47 -12.23
C LYS A 121 26.23 3.99 -13.58
N GLU A 122 25.84 5.21 -13.95
CA GLU A 122 26.61 5.96 -14.95
C GLU A 122 28.06 6.05 -14.43
N PRO A 123 29.06 5.67 -15.24
CA PRO A 123 30.45 5.89 -14.87
C PRO A 123 30.69 7.40 -14.80
N VAL A 124 31.45 7.77 -13.78
CA VAL A 124 31.93 9.11 -13.42
C VAL A 124 32.40 9.92 -14.64
#